data_AF-A0A420BGU7-F1
#
_entry.id   AF-A0A420BGU7-F1
#
_cell.length_a   1.000
_cell.length_b   1.000
_cell.length_c   1.000
_cell.angle_alpha   90.00
_cell.angle_beta   90.00
_cell.angle_gamma   90.00
#
_symmetry.space_group_name_H-M   'P 1'
#
loop_
_entity.id
_entity.type
_entity.pdbx_description
1 polymer ?
#
loop_
_entity_poly.entity_id
_entity_poly.type
_entity_poly.pdbx_seq_one_letter_code
_entity_poly.pdbx_strand_id
1 'polypeptide(L)'
;MVLKYCKAVDFNFYDLQIKWQNKTDGSFRDFDKKEFYGIAFYQKFNLPRDESFPMDSLFQTIENELKSGKKVIIALQVETGWSIFLVYKKTPDGEFVSYSKLGSHTTILRNTKEIVKKSNGTEIMTYSIPPHM
;
A
#
# COMPACT_ATOMS: atom_id res chain seq x y z
N MET A 1 4.25 -8.80 4.46
CA MET A 1 2.89 -8.66 5.03
C MET A 1 1.82 -9.26 4.11
N VAL A 2 1.68 -8.78 2.86
CA VAL A 2 0.62 -9.18 1.92
C VAL A 2 0.57 -10.68 1.63
N LEU A 3 1.69 -11.26 1.18
CA LEU A 3 1.74 -12.69 0.85
C LEU A 3 1.49 -13.59 2.08
N LYS A 4 1.97 -13.18 3.25
CA LYS A 4 1.73 -13.88 4.52
C LYS A 4 0.25 -13.85 4.90
N TYR A 5 -0.41 -12.70 4.72
CA TYR A 5 -1.86 -12.57 4.94
C TYR A 5 -2.65 -13.50 4.01
N CYS A 6 -2.21 -13.63 2.76
CA CYS A 6 -2.83 -14.53 1.79
C CYS A 6 -2.38 -15.99 1.96
N LYS A 7 -1.62 -16.33 3.01
CA LYS A 7 -1.04 -17.68 3.24
C LYS A 7 -0.23 -18.24 2.04
N ALA A 8 0.24 -17.36 1.15
CA ALA A 8 0.97 -17.73 -0.05
C ALA A 8 2.45 -18.04 0.23
N VAL A 9 2.96 -17.62 1.39
CA VAL A 9 4.35 -17.83 1.85
C VAL A 9 4.40 -18.01 3.37
N ASP A 10 5.49 -18.58 3.87
CA ASP A 10 5.74 -18.78 5.30
C ASP A 10 5.87 -17.46 6.09
N PHE A 11 5.63 -17.51 7.40
CA PHE A 11 5.79 -16.38 8.30
C PHE A 11 7.20 -15.78 8.29
N ASN A 12 8.24 -16.57 7.97
CA ASN A 12 9.63 -16.13 7.89
C ASN A 12 10.05 -15.60 6.51
N PHE A 13 9.12 -15.49 5.55
CA PHE A 13 9.44 -14.97 4.22
C PHE A 13 9.63 -13.43 4.24
N TYR A 14 10.84 -12.94 3.94
CA TYR A 14 11.15 -11.50 3.95
C TYR A 14 11.75 -10.97 2.64
N ASP A 15 12.02 -11.81 1.64
CA ASP A 15 12.76 -11.43 0.43
C ASP A 15 12.19 -10.22 -0.31
N LEU A 16 10.87 -10.20 -0.54
CA LEU A 16 10.23 -9.07 -1.22
C LEU A 16 10.17 -7.81 -0.35
N GLN A 17 10.12 -7.97 0.97
CA GLN A 17 10.16 -6.86 1.91
C GLN A 17 11.56 -6.23 1.93
N ILE A 18 12.62 -7.05 1.94
CA ILE A 18 14.02 -6.61 1.87
C ILE A 18 14.27 -5.89 0.54
N LYS A 19 13.80 -6.45 -0.58
CA LYS A 19 13.92 -5.82 -1.91
C LYS A 19 13.25 -4.45 -1.96
N TRP A 20 12.08 -4.29 -1.35
CA TRP A 20 11.39 -2.99 -1.31
C TRP A 20 12.05 -2.02 -0.32
N GLN A 21 12.46 -2.48 0.87
CA GLN A 21 13.08 -1.65 1.92
C GLN A 21 14.37 -0.98 1.45
N ASN A 22 15.12 -1.61 0.54
CA ASN A 22 16.33 -1.03 -0.05
C ASN A 22 16.04 0.12 -1.03
N LYS A 23 14.77 0.47 -1.27
CA LYS A 23 14.39 1.62 -2.10
C LYS A 23 14.24 2.88 -1.27
N THR A 24 14.92 3.92 -1.70
CA THR A 24 14.84 5.26 -1.09
C THR A 24 13.64 6.07 -1.60
N ASP A 25 13.11 5.72 -2.77
CA ASP A 25 12.03 6.44 -3.45
C ASP A 25 10.62 5.99 -3.05
N GLY A 26 10.50 4.89 -2.30
CA GLY A 26 9.20 4.32 -1.91
C GLY A 26 8.37 3.80 -3.08
N SER A 27 8.98 3.51 -4.24
CA SER A 27 8.24 3.17 -5.46
C SER A 27 7.91 1.68 -5.58
N PHE A 28 6.71 1.38 -6.10
CA PHE A 28 6.24 0.04 -6.42
C PHE A 28 6.59 -0.43 -7.84
N ARG A 29 7.36 0.33 -8.63
CA ARG A 29 7.64 0.05 -10.05
C ARG A 29 8.12 -1.38 -10.35
N ASP A 30 8.98 -1.93 -9.50
CA ASP A 30 9.52 -3.29 -9.71
C ASP A 30 8.52 -4.41 -9.42
N PHE A 31 7.33 -4.06 -8.93
CA PHE A 31 6.25 -5.00 -8.60
C PHE A 31 5.07 -4.84 -9.56
N ASP A 32 5.04 -3.81 -10.42
CA ASP A 32 3.94 -3.59 -11.35
C ASP A 32 3.82 -4.74 -12.36
N LYS A 33 2.58 -5.22 -12.54
CA LYS A 33 2.20 -6.34 -13.42
C LYS A 33 2.94 -7.64 -13.13
N LYS A 34 3.55 -7.77 -11.95
CA LYS A 34 4.19 -9.02 -11.53
C LYS A 34 3.21 -9.89 -10.76
N GLU A 35 3.35 -11.17 -10.98
CA GLU A 35 2.70 -12.19 -10.17
C GLU A 35 3.70 -12.77 -9.19
N PHE A 36 3.34 -12.81 -7.91
CA PHE A 36 4.11 -13.50 -6.89
C PHE A 36 3.17 -14.49 -6.20
N TYR A 37 3.51 -15.77 -6.26
CA TYR A 37 2.77 -16.84 -5.59
C TYR A 37 1.26 -16.81 -5.91
N GLY A 38 0.91 -16.64 -7.20
CA GLY A 38 -0.48 -16.60 -7.66
C GLY A 38 -1.23 -15.29 -7.40
N ILE A 39 -0.53 -14.24 -6.93
CA ILE A 39 -1.12 -12.92 -6.65
C ILE A 39 -0.51 -11.89 -7.60
N ALA A 40 -1.35 -11.32 -8.46
CA ALA A 40 -0.97 -10.26 -9.38
C ALA A 40 -1.05 -8.88 -8.71
N PHE A 41 -0.01 -8.08 -8.91
CA PHE A 41 0.12 -6.73 -8.36
C PHE A 41 0.09 -5.69 -9.47
N TYR A 42 -0.63 -4.58 -9.23
CA TYR A 42 -0.76 -3.48 -10.19
C TYR A 42 -0.51 -2.15 -9.48
N GLN A 43 0.52 -1.43 -9.95
CA GLN A 43 0.87 -0.10 -9.48
C GLN A 43 -0.10 0.95 -10.06
N LYS A 44 -0.38 1.99 -9.27
CA LYS A 44 -1.09 3.18 -9.72
C LYS A 44 -0.44 4.43 -9.14
N PHE A 45 -0.66 5.58 -9.77
CA PHE A 45 -0.15 6.89 -9.36
C PHE A 45 1.38 6.99 -9.31
N ASN A 46 2.08 6.40 -10.29
CA ASN A 46 3.51 6.67 -10.55
C ASN A 46 3.66 8.08 -11.16
N LEU A 47 3.37 9.10 -10.36
CA LEU A 47 3.43 10.52 -10.71
C LEU A 47 4.42 11.23 -9.78
N PRO A 48 5.02 12.35 -10.22
CA PRO A 48 5.85 13.20 -9.36
C PRO A 48 5.11 13.63 -8.08
N ARG A 49 5.79 13.56 -6.92
CA ARG A 49 5.23 13.98 -5.63
C ARG A 49 5.46 15.48 -5.41
N ASP A 50 4.67 16.28 -6.09
CA ASP A 50 4.72 17.74 -6.03
C ASP A 50 3.31 18.34 -5.89
N GLU A 51 3.22 19.66 -5.89
CA GLU A 51 1.97 20.40 -5.69
C GLU A 51 0.90 20.11 -6.74
N SER A 52 1.28 19.56 -7.90
CA SER A 52 0.35 19.17 -8.97
C SER A 52 -0.25 17.77 -8.79
N PHE A 53 0.17 17.03 -7.75
CA PHE A 53 -0.26 15.65 -7.55
C PHE A 53 -1.79 15.55 -7.36
N PRO A 54 -2.49 14.66 -8.11
CA PRO A 54 -3.95 14.62 -8.14
C PRO A 54 -4.53 13.89 -6.92
N MET A 55 -4.52 14.55 -5.78
CA MET A 55 -4.88 14.01 -4.47
C MET A 55 -6.29 13.42 -4.41
N ASP A 56 -7.27 14.13 -4.95
CA ASP A 56 -8.67 13.67 -4.96
C ASP A 56 -8.85 12.42 -5.83
N SER A 57 -8.16 12.37 -6.97
CA SER A 57 -8.18 11.19 -7.85
C SER A 57 -7.54 9.98 -7.17
N LEU A 58 -6.44 10.18 -6.44
CA LEU A 58 -5.81 9.14 -5.64
C LEU A 58 -6.79 8.58 -4.60
N PHE A 59 -7.38 9.44 -3.78
CA PHE A 59 -8.28 8.98 -2.73
C PHE A 59 -9.54 8.33 -3.28
N GLN A 60 -10.12 8.88 -4.35
CA GLN A 60 -11.26 8.27 -5.03
C GLN A 60 -10.90 6.90 -5.61
N THR A 61 -9.70 6.75 -6.16
CA THR A 61 -9.24 5.45 -6.68
C THR A 61 -9.10 4.43 -5.55
N ILE A 62 -8.47 4.79 -4.43
CA ILE A 62 -8.36 3.90 -3.26
C ILE A 62 -9.75 3.43 -2.83
N GLU A 63 -10.72 4.33 -2.74
CA GLU A 63 -12.09 3.98 -2.38
C GLU A 63 -12.74 3.01 -3.37
N ASN A 64 -12.56 3.23 -4.67
CA ASN A 64 -13.12 2.38 -5.71
C ASN A 64 -12.50 0.98 -5.69
N GLU A 65 -11.19 0.87 -5.50
CA GLU A 65 -10.50 -0.43 -5.39
C GLU A 65 -10.99 -1.19 -4.16
N LEU A 66 -11.10 -0.53 -3.00
CA LEU A 66 -11.65 -1.14 -1.79
C LEU A 66 -13.11 -1.62 -1.97
N LYS A 67 -13.96 -0.80 -2.61
CA LYS A 67 -15.36 -1.18 -2.93
C LYS A 67 -15.45 -2.36 -3.89
N SER A 68 -14.48 -2.50 -4.80
CA SER A 68 -14.38 -3.64 -5.71
C SER A 68 -13.86 -4.93 -5.04
N GLY A 69 -13.60 -4.90 -3.73
CA GLY A 69 -13.09 -6.05 -2.97
C GLY A 69 -11.57 -6.25 -3.08
N LYS A 70 -10.87 -5.40 -3.83
CA LYS A 70 -9.41 -5.43 -3.92
C LYS A 70 -8.77 -4.89 -2.65
N LYS A 71 -7.51 -5.27 -2.46
CA LYS A 71 -6.66 -4.76 -1.38
C LYS A 71 -5.74 -3.68 -1.93
N VAL A 72 -5.50 -2.66 -1.12
CA VAL A 72 -4.69 -1.50 -1.48
C VAL A 72 -3.50 -1.42 -0.54
N ILE A 73 -2.30 -1.43 -1.11
CA ILE A 73 -1.03 -1.14 -0.45
C ILE A 73 -0.70 0.31 -0.77
N ILE A 74 -0.21 1.06 0.21
CA ILE A 74 0.15 2.46 0.09
C ILE A 74 1.54 2.69 0.68
N ALA A 75 2.38 3.47 0.00
CA ALA A 75 3.65 3.91 0.54
C ALA A 75 3.44 5.23 1.31
N LEU A 76 3.80 5.31 2.58
CA LEU A 76 3.65 6.53 3.37
C LEU A 76 5.01 7.05 3.77
N GLN A 77 5.18 8.37 3.67
CA GLN A 77 6.34 9.05 4.19
C GLN A 77 6.26 9.08 5.71
N VAL A 78 7.30 8.59 6.36
CA VAL A 78 7.54 8.60 7.80
C VAL A 78 8.87 9.29 8.07
N GLU A 79 9.21 9.55 9.33
CA GLU A 79 10.44 10.28 9.69
C GLU A 79 11.71 9.66 9.11
N THR A 80 11.77 8.34 9.00
CA THR A 80 12.94 7.57 8.53
C THR A 80 12.91 7.23 7.04
N GLY A 81 11.97 7.78 6.27
CA GLY A 81 11.84 7.54 4.83
C GLY A 81 10.46 7.04 4.43
N TRP A 82 10.40 5.98 3.62
CA TRP A 82 9.13 5.43 3.13
C TRP A 82 8.81 4.09 3.79
N SER A 83 7.55 3.89 4.16
CA SER A 83 7.06 2.63 4.74
C SER A 83 5.77 2.19 4.07
N ILE A 84 5.57 0.88 3.96
CA ILE A 84 4.37 0.30 3.35
C ILE A 84 3.28 0.04 4.37
N PHE A 85 2.05 0.39 4.01
CA PHE A 85 0.85 0.11 4.78
C PHE A 85 -0.21 -0.54 3.89
N LEU A 86 -1.13 -1.28 4.50
CA LEU A 86 -2.36 -1.72 3.87
C LEU A 86 -3.49 -0.78 4.26
N VAL A 87 -4.21 -0.24 3.28
CA VAL A 87 -5.43 0.51 3.52
C VAL A 87 -6.54 -0.47 3.85
N TYR A 88 -7.11 -0.36 5.04
CA TYR A 88 -8.15 -1.27 5.53
C TYR A 88 -9.55 -0.81 5.13
N LYS A 89 -9.89 0.42 5.52
CA LYS A 89 -11.23 0.97 5.36
C LYS A 89 -11.22 2.49 5.40
N LYS A 90 -12.30 3.07 4.91
CA LYS A 90 -12.67 4.47 5.15
C LYS A 90 -13.50 4.60 6.43
N THR A 91 -13.22 5.59 7.24
CA THR A 91 -14.03 5.97 8.41
C THR A 91 -15.23 6.82 7.99
N PRO A 92 -16.24 7.00 8.87
CA PRO A 92 -17.43 7.82 8.55
C PRO A 92 -17.11 9.28 8.18
N ASP A 93 -16.06 9.85 8.78
CA ASP A 93 -15.52 11.18 8.50
C ASP A 93 -14.64 11.23 7.22
N GLY A 94 -14.48 10.11 6.54
CA GLY A 94 -13.85 10.04 5.22
C GLY A 94 -12.34 9.81 5.24
N GLU A 95 -11.70 9.63 6.39
CA GLU A 95 -10.29 9.29 6.52
C GLU A 95 -10.04 7.79 6.27
N PHE A 96 -8.81 7.40 5.92
CA PHE A 96 -8.43 6.01 5.77
C PHE A 96 -7.70 5.48 7.02
N VAL A 97 -8.13 4.31 7.47
CA VAL A 97 -7.39 3.50 8.44
C VAL A 97 -6.44 2.60 7.69
N SER A 98 -5.15 2.73 7.98
CA SER A 98 -4.10 1.90 7.37
C SER A 98 -3.31 1.17 8.45
N TYR A 99 -2.76 0.00 8.13
CA TYR A 99 -1.93 -0.74 9.06
C TYR A 99 -0.69 -1.34 8.40
N SER A 100 0.38 -1.46 9.18
CA SER A 100 1.57 -2.24 8.81
C SER A 100 1.92 -3.21 9.94
N LYS A 101 2.74 -4.21 9.61
CA LYS A 101 3.16 -5.22 10.57
C LYS A 101 4.68 -5.43 10.48
N LEU A 102 5.34 -5.33 11.64
CA LEU A 102 6.74 -5.65 11.84
C LEU A 102 6.84 -6.70 12.94
N GLY A 103 7.11 -7.95 12.57
CA GLY A 103 7.05 -9.08 13.50
C GLY A 103 5.65 -9.24 14.11
N SER A 104 5.56 -9.20 15.45
CA SER A 104 4.30 -9.22 16.20
C SER A 104 3.65 -7.84 16.34
N HIS A 105 4.41 -6.76 16.11
CA HIS A 105 3.93 -5.40 16.29
C HIS A 105 3.07 -4.96 15.09
N THR A 106 1.91 -4.38 15.39
CA THR A 106 1.00 -3.83 14.38
C THR A 106 0.87 -2.32 14.60
N THR A 107 1.28 -1.55 13.60
CA THR A 107 1.12 -0.10 13.59
C THR A 107 -0.19 0.23 12.87
N ILE A 108 -1.04 1.05 13.50
CA ILE A 108 -2.33 1.49 12.93
C ILE A 108 -2.30 3.01 12.79
N LEU A 109 -2.51 3.50 11.58
CA LEU A 109 -2.64 4.90 11.25
C LEU A 109 -4.10 5.24 10.98
N ARG A 110 -4.57 6.35 11.53
CA ARG A 110 -5.95 6.86 11.39
C ARG A 110 -6.00 8.24 10.75
N ASN A 111 -4.90 8.66 10.12
CA ASN A 111 -4.72 9.96 9.46
C ASN A 111 -3.96 9.78 8.14
N THR A 112 -4.26 8.72 7.40
CA THR A 112 -3.52 8.34 6.18
C THR A 112 -3.56 9.45 5.13
N LYS A 113 -4.73 10.06 4.86
CA LYS A 113 -4.88 11.15 3.89
C LYS A 113 -4.08 12.36 4.31
N GLU A 114 -4.04 12.68 5.60
CA GLU A 114 -3.19 13.76 6.13
C GLU A 114 -1.71 13.54 5.81
N ILE A 115 -1.20 12.32 6.02
CA ILE A 115 0.20 11.98 5.72
C ILE A 115 0.50 12.14 4.23
N VAL A 116 -0.39 11.63 3.37
CA VAL A 116 -0.22 11.75 1.91
C VAL A 116 -0.25 13.21 1.45
N LYS A 117 -1.11 14.04 2.05
CA LYS A 117 -1.17 15.47 1.76
C LYS A 117 0.14 16.17 2.13
N LYS A 118 0.71 15.85 3.30
CA LYS A 118 2.00 16.41 3.74
C LYS A 118 3.18 16.00 2.86
N SER A 119 3.09 14.83 2.21
CA SER A 119 4.13 14.33 1.30
C SER A 119 3.92 14.71 -0.17
N ASN A 120 2.93 15.57 -0.48
CA ASN A 120 2.56 15.93 -1.85
C ASN A 120 2.30 14.70 -2.75
N GLY A 121 1.71 13.64 -2.18
CA GLY A 121 1.33 12.45 -2.92
C GLY A 121 2.06 11.17 -2.50
N THR A 122 1.70 10.10 -3.19
CA THR A 122 2.16 8.74 -2.91
C THR A 122 1.88 7.83 -4.12
N GLU A 123 2.44 6.63 -4.09
CA GLU A 123 2.04 5.54 -4.96
C GLU A 123 1.16 4.55 -4.20
N ILE A 124 0.28 3.86 -4.94
CA ILE A 124 -0.46 2.72 -4.43
C ILE A 124 -0.22 1.50 -5.30
N MET A 125 -0.41 0.34 -4.70
CA MET A 125 -0.40 -0.94 -5.39
C MET A 125 -1.63 -1.73 -5.00
N THR A 126 -2.25 -2.38 -5.97
CA THR A 126 -3.49 -3.13 -5.79
C THR A 126 -3.26 -4.59 -6.07
N TYR A 127 -3.97 -5.46 -5.33
CA TYR A 127 -4.00 -6.89 -5.60
C TYR A 127 -5.38 -7.46 -5.23
N SER A 128 -5.70 -8.60 -5.84
CA SER A 128 -6.90 -9.38 -5.51
C SER A 128 -6.48 -10.65 -4.79
N ILE A 129 -7.32 -11.12 -3.88
CA ILE A 129 -7.15 -12.43 -3.27
C ILE A 129 -7.95 -13.41 -4.13
N PRO A 130 -7.34 -14.46 -4.69
CA PRO A 130 -8.08 -15.46 -5.45
C PRO A 130 -9.21 -16.07 -4.61
N PRO A 131 -10.36 -16.46 -5.20
CA PRO A 131 -11.51 -17.00 -4.47
C PRO A 131 -11.23 -18.27 -3.65
N HIS A 132 -10.08 -18.92 -3.86
CA HIS A 132 -9.72 -20.22 -3.32
C HIS A 132 -8.55 -20.17 -2.31
N MET A 133 -8.24 -18.99 -1.76
CA MET A 133 -7.13 -18.76 -0.82
C MET A 133 -7.62 -18.45 0.61
#